data_AF-A0A535PZ42-F1
#
_entry.id   AF-A0A535PZ42-F1
#
_cell.length_a   1.000
_cell.length_b   1.000
_cell.length_c   1.000
_cell.angle_alpha   90.00
_cell.angle_beta   90.00
_cell.angle_gamma   90.00
#
_symmetry.space_group_name_H-M   'P 1'
#
loop_
_entity.id
_entity.type
_entity.pdbx_description
1 polymer ?
#
loop_
_entity_poly.entity_id
_entity_poly.type
_entity_poly.pdbx_seq_one_letter_code
_entity_poly.pdbx_strand_id
1 'polypeptide(L)'
;RECWGDVVTLGWDFETFGEHHRRDSGIFQFMRALNTQLRRRKVRMLLPSEVIAELGDSCHEAPVSEYGTTWAGEGGMEFFLGNQAQQGVFRLMHHAYSKARLTGDPALIDLAKWLLQSDNLHLIQWFGRSGSEAEVSAYFTPSEWWELGDLGIIREQQQVYLNFIRALDDLAK
;
A
#
# COMPACT_ATOMS: atom_id res chain seq x y z
N ARG A 1 -5.87 6.42 -34.59
CA ARG A 1 -6.52 7.02 -33.40
C ARG A 1 -5.45 7.84 -32.71
N GLU A 2 -5.68 9.13 -32.51
CA GLU A 2 -4.82 10.00 -31.71
C GLU A 2 -5.01 9.65 -30.23
N CYS A 3 -3.94 9.70 -29.43
CA CYS A 3 -4.04 9.57 -27.98
C CYS A 3 -4.55 10.88 -27.39
N TRP A 4 -5.36 10.80 -26.32
CA TRP A 4 -5.98 11.97 -25.68
C TRP A 4 -5.05 12.73 -24.72
N GLY A 5 -3.75 12.42 -24.72
CA GLY A 5 -2.78 13.08 -23.85
C GLY A 5 -1.34 12.81 -24.28
N ASP A 6 -0.43 13.63 -23.75
CA ASP A 6 1.01 13.61 -24.08
C ASP A 6 1.79 12.56 -23.28
N VAL A 7 1.20 12.02 -22.21
CA VAL A 7 1.82 11.08 -21.28
C VAL A 7 0.88 9.93 -20.97
N VAL A 8 1.44 8.72 -20.88
CA VAL A 8 0.74 7.52 -20.40
C VAL A 8 1.52 6.94 -19.22
N THR A 9 0.86 6.83 -18.07
CA THR A 9 1.42 6.22 -16.85
C THR A 9 0.93 4.79 -16.72
N LEU A 10 1.84 3.85 -16.45
CA LEU A 10 1.53 2.47 -16.11
C LEU A 10 1.93 2.22 -14.66
N GLY A 11 0.95 1.97 -13.78
CA GLY A 11 1.16 1.60 -12.39
C GLY A 11 1.02 0.09 -12.22
N TRP A 12 2.14 -0.59 -11.99
CA TRP A 12 2.18 -2.04 -11.74
C TRP A 12 3.06 -2.32 -10.53
N ASP A 13 2.62 -3.26 -9.70
CA ASP A 13 3.45 -3.82 -8.64
C ASP A 13 4.60 -4.63 -9.25
N PHE A 14 5.78 -4.57 -8.64
CA PHE A 14 6.97 -5.26 -9.16
C PHE A 14 6.77 -6.79 -9.19
N GLU A 15 6.02 -7.30 -8.23
CA GLU A 15 5.62 -8.70 -8.06
C GLU A 15 4.79 -9.21 -9.25
N THR A 16 4.24 -8.32 -10.07
CA THR A 16 3.65 -8.68 -11.37
C THR A 16 4.62 -9.51 -12.21
N PHE A 17 5.92 -9.21 -12.14
CA PHE A 17 6.96 -9.80 -12.98
C PHE A 17 7.72 -10.91 -12.25
N GLY A 18 7.24 -12.15 -12.39
CA GLY A 18 7.89 -13.34 -11.85
C GLY A 18 7.06 -14.07 -10.81
N GLU A 19 6.19 -13.36 -10.08
CA GLU A 19 5.29 -13.95 -9.10
C GLU A 19 3.85 -14.07 -9.63
N HIS A 20 3.14 -12.95 -9.84
CA HIS A 20 1.78 -13.01 -10.40
C HIS A 20 1.78 -13.54 -11.85
N HIS A 21 2.73 -13.08 -12.66
CA HIS A 21 3.06 -13.70 -13.93
C HIS A 21 4.39 -14.42 -13.82
N ARG A 22 4.31 -15.74 -13.63
CA ARG A 22 5.48 -16.61 -13.59
C ARG A 22 6.29 -16.53 -14.87
N ARG A 23 7.58 -16.83 -14.80
CA ARG A 23 8.52 -16.72 -15.94
C ARG A 23 8.07 -17.48 -17.19
N ASP A 24 7.45 -18.64 -17.01
CA ASP A 24 6.96 -19.52 -18.08
C ASP A 24 5.72 -18.98 -18.82
N SER A 25 4.99 -18.02 -18.24
CA SER A 25 3.94 -17.26 -18.94
C SER A 25 4.44 -16.45 -20.15
N GLY A 26 5.77 -16.22 -20.23
CA GLY A 26 6.37 -15.39 -21.26
C GLY A 26 6.42 -13.89 -20.91
N ILE A 27 6.01 -13.48 -19.70
CA ILE A 27 5.97 -12.06 -19.30
C ILE A 27 7.29 -11.31 -19.56
N PHE A 28 8.43 -11.93 -19.32
CA PHE A 28 9.73 -11.29 -19.57
C PHE A 28 10.04 -11.16 -21.07
N GLN A 29 9.59 -12.11 -21.91
CA GLN A 29 9.68 -11.97 -23.37
C GLN A 29 8.75 -10.86 -23.86
N PHE A 30 7.54 -10.78 -23.31
CA PHE A 30 6.60 -9.70 -23.57
C PHE A 30 7.22 -8.33 -23.25
N MET A 31 7.80 -8.14 -22.06
CA MET A 31 8.41 -6.86 -21.67
C MET A 31 9.59 -6.46 -22.57
N ARG A 32 10.42 -7.41 -23.00
CA ARG A 32 11.47 -7.16 -23.99
C ARG A 32 10.89 -6.72 -25.34
N ALA A 33 9.87 -7.42 -25.82
CA ALA A 33 9.19 -7.08 -27.06
C ALA A 33 8.51 -5.71 -26.97
N LEU A 34 7.84 -5.40 -25.86
CA LEU A 34 7.20 -4.12 -25.60
C LEU A 34 8.20 -2.97 -25.71
N ASN A 35 9.33 -3.04 -24.99
CA ASN A 35 10.39 -2.04 -25.09
C ASN A 35 10.89 -1.87 -26.55
N THR A 36 11.08 -2.96 -27.29
CA THR A 36 11.45 -2.87 -28.72
C THR A 36 10.39 -2.16 -29.54
N GLN A 37 9.10 -2.47 -29.34
CA GLN A 37 8.02 -1.83 -30.10
C GLN A 37 7.87 -0.34 -29.74
N LEU A 38 7.96 0.01 -28.46
CA LEU A 38 7.92 1.41 -28.01
C LEU A 38 9.02 2.24 -28.68
N ARG A 39 10.25 1.73 -28.73
CA ARG A 39 11.37 2.39 -29.44
C ARG A 39 11.11 2.54 -30.94
N ARG A 40 10.58 1.51 -31.61
CA ARG A 40 10.23 1.57 -33.04
C ARG A 40 9.15 2.61 -33.32
N ARG A 41 8.23 2.80 -32.38
CA ARG A 41 7.19 3.83 -32.43
C ARG A 41 7.65 5.20 -31.92
N LYS A 42 8.94 5.34 -31.56
CA LYS A 42 9.54 6.57 -31.02
C LYS A 42 8.85 7.07 -29.74
N VAL A 43 8.29 6.17 -28.94
CA VAL A 43 7.75 6.49 -27.62
C VAL A 43 8.92 6.76 -26.67
N ARG A 44 8.89 7.92 -26.01
CA ARG A 44 9.88 8.31 -25.01
C ARG A 44 9.45 7.74 -23.66
N MET A 45 10.36 7.02 -23.00
CA MET A 45 10.18 6.57 -21.62
C MET A 45 10.87 7.61 -20.74
N LEU A 46 10.09 8.35 -19.96
CA LEU A 46 10.56 9.46 -19.16
C LEU A 46 10.31 9.16 -17.68
N LEU A 47 11.20 9.65 -16.82
CA LEU A 47 10.98 9.73 -15.39
C LEU A 47 9.88 10.77 -15.10
N PRO A 48 9.13 10.63 -13.99
CA PRO A 48 8.14 11.63 -13.60
C PRO A 48 8.71 13.05 -13.52
N SER A 49 9.94 13.22 -13.04
CA SER A 49 10.61 14.53 -12.97
C SER A 49 10.93 15.12 -14.35
N GLU A 50 11.24 14.28 -15.35
CA GLU A 50 11.50 14.73 -16.71
C GLU A 50 10.20 15.16 -17.40
N VAL A 51 9.11 14.43 -17.16
CA VAL A 51 7.77 14.81 -17.63
C VAL A 51 7.39 16.19 -17.09
N ILE A 52 7.57 16.41 -15.78
CA ILE A 52 7.26 17.72 -15.14
C ILE A 52 8.12 18.83 -15.74
N ALA A 53 9.42 18.59 -15.94
CA ALA A 53 10.33 19.61 -16.49
C ALA A 53 10.01 19.98 -17.95
N GLU A 54 9.50 19.04 -18.74
CA GLU A 54 9.22 19.26 -20.16
C GLU A 54 7.80 19.73 -20.46
N LEU A 55 6.81 19.27 -19.67
CA LEU A 55 5.39 19.46 -19.95
C LEU A 55 4.65 20.25 -18.86
N GLY A 56 5.29 20.54 -17.73
CA GLY A 56 4.65 21.17 -16.57
C GLY A 56 3.95 22.51 -16.89
N ASP A 57 4.55 23.33 -17.75
CA ASP A 57 3.98 24.61 -18.18
C ASP A 57 2.73 24.46 -19.07
N SER A 58 2.54 23.27 -19.64
CA SER A 58 1.40 22.93 -20.51
C SER A 58 0.32 22.10 -19.78
N CYS A 59 0.53 21.80 -18.50
CA CYS A 59 -0.42 21.04 -17.70
C CYS A 59 -1.57 21.89 -17.19
N HIS A 60 -2.70 21.22 -16.94
CA HIS A 60 -3.86 21.82 -16.29
C HIS A 60 -3.92 21.43 -14.82
N GLU A 61 -4.45 22.30 -13.98
CA GLU A 61 -4.83 21.92 -12.63
C GLU A 61 -5.99 20.92 -12.69
N ALA A 62 -5.77 19.74 -12.12
CA ALA A 62 -6.79 18.73 -11.92
C ALA A 62 -7.22 18.78 -10.45
N PRO A 63 -8.49 19.09 -10.14
CA PRO A 63 -8.95 19.01 -8.76
C PRO A 63 -8.87 17.56 -8.30
N VAL A 64 -8.20 17.34 -7.17
CA VAL A 64 -8.18 16.06 -6.47
C VAL A 64 -9.14 16.13 -5.28
N SER A 65 -9.67 14.98 -4.87
CA SER A 65 -10.55 14.88 -3.70
C SER A 65 -9.86 15.44 -2.46
N GLU A 66 -10.59 16.23 -1.65
CA GLU A 66 -10.13 16.66 -0.32
C GLU A 66 -10.10 15.50 0.68
N TYR A 67 -10.86 14.43 0.41
CA TYR A 67 -10.84 13.18 1.16
C TYR A 67 -9.79 12.23 0.59
N GLY A 68 -9.21 11.39 1.46
CA GLY A 68 -8.30 10.34 1.05
C GLY A 68 -8.91 9.41 0.01
N THR A 69 -8.12 9.08 -1.02
CA THR A 69 -8.46 8.13 -2.08
C THR A 69 -7.30 7.15 -2.26
N THR A 70 -7.57 6.06 -2.96
CA THR A 70 -6.58 5.04 -3.29
C THR A 70 -6.84 4.49 -4.69
N TRP A 71 -5.87 3.76 -5.22
CA TRP A 71 -6.04 2.96 -6.43
C TRP A 71 -6.62 1.56 -6.18
N ALA A 72 -6.70 1.16 -4.90
CA ALA A 72 -7.21 -0.15 -4.49
C ALA A 72 -8.74 -0.16 -4.38
N GLY A 73 -9.34 -1.34 -4.59
CA GLY A 73 -10.79 -1.54 -4.56
C GLY A 73 -11.55 -0.56 -5.46
N GLU A 74 -12.60 0.06 -4.92
CA GLU A 74 -13.42 1.07 -5.62
C GLU A 74 -12.79 2.48 -5.59
N GLY A 75 -11.60 2.61 -5.00
CA GLY A 75 -10.79 3.82 -4.97
C GLY A 75 -10.98 4.70 -3.74
N GLY A 76 -11.81 4.29 -2.78
CA GLY A 76 -12.00 4.98 -1.51
C GLY A 76 -11.27 4.33 -0.33
N MET A 77 -11.36 4.98 0.82
CA MET A 77 -10.67 4.53 2.04
C MET A 77 -11.25 3.24 2.64
N GLU A 78 -12.39 2.76 2.15
CA GLU A 78 -13.01 1.49 2.55
C GLU A 78 -12.12 0.26 2.31
N PHE A 79 -11.12 0.36 1.43
CA PHE A 79 -10.14 -0.71 1.28
C PHE A 79 -9.29 -0.90 2.55
N PHE A 80 -8.86 0.20 3.18
CA PHE A 80 -7.97 0.18 4.36
C PHE A 80 -8.70 0.42 5.68
N LEU A 81 -9.92 0.96 5.66
CA LEU A 81 -10.70 1.36 6.85
C LEU A 81 -12.16 0.88 6.79
N GLY A 82 -12.46 -0.11 5.95
CA GLY A 82 -13.82 -0.58 5.70
C GLY A 82 -14.42 -1.46 6.79
N ASN A 83 -13.61 -2.03 7.69
CA ASN A 83 -14.09 -2.86 8.79
C ASN A 83 -13.63 -2.35 10.17
N GLN A 84 -14.31 -2.82 11.23
CA GLN A 84 -14.05 -2.37 12.61
C GLN A 84 -12.65 -2.76 13.13
N ALA A 85 -12.11 -3.90 12.66
CA ALA A 85 -10.77 -4.34 13.04
C ALA A 85 -9.70 -3.40 12.47
N GLN A 86 -9.79 -3.09 11.18
CA GLN A 86 -8.93 -2.09 10.51
C GLN A 86 -8.98 -0.74 11.23
N GLN A 87 -10.18 -0.23 11.52
CA GLN A 87 -10.33 1.04 12.24
C GLN A 87 -9.75 1.00 13.66
N GLY A 88 -9.86 -0.14 14.35
CA GLY A 88 -9.26 -0.35 15.67
C GLY A 88 -7.74 -0.31 15.62
N VAL A 89 -7.14 -1.07 14.69
CA VAL A 89 -5.69 -1.09 14.46
C VAL A 89 -5.19 0.28 14.04
N PHE A 90 -5.88 0.98 13.13
CA PHE A 90 -5.49 2.32 12.68
C PHE A 90 -5.41 3.34 13.83
N ARG A 91 -6.37 3.32 14.76
CA ARG A 91 -6.30 4.15 15.99
C ARG A 91 -5.09 3.81 16.85
N LEU A 92 -4.77 2.52 16.99
CA LEU A 92 -3.60 2.06 17.75
C LEU A 92 -2.28 2.45 17.07
N MET A 93 -2.19 2.38 15.74
CA MET A 93 -1.04 2.84 14.97
C MET A 93 -0.76 4.33 15.24
N HIS A 94 -1.79 5.18 15.19
CA HIS A 94 -1.65 6.60 15.48
C HIS A 94 -1.24 6.87 16.92
N HIS A 95 -1.78 6.12 17.89
CA HIS A 95 -1.39 6.25 19.29
C HIS A 95 0.07 5.83 19.50
N ALA A 96 0.49 4.70 18.94
CA ALA A 96 1.88 4.23 18.98
C ALA A 96 2.84 5.29 18.43
N TYR A 97 2.57 5.83 17.25
CA TYR A 97 3.40 6.88 16.65
C TYR A 97 3.42 8.17 17.48
N SER A 98 2.25 8.63 17.93
CA SER A 98 2.15 9.85 18.75
C SER A 98 2.93 9.72 20.06
N LYS A 99 2.83 8.55 20.71
CA LYS A 99 3.55 8.30 21.96
C LYS A 99 5.05 8.16 21.74
N ALA A 100 5.49 7.48 20.69
CA ALA A 100 6.91 7.41 20.31
C ALA A 100 7.50 8.81 20.07
N ARG A 101 6.74 9.71 19.43
CA ARG A 101 7.16 11.11 19.23
C ARG A 101 7.40 11.87 20.54
N LEU A 102 6.64 11.59 21.60
CA LEU A 102 6.82 12.22 22.92
C LEU A 102 8.09 11.78 23.65
N THR A 103 8.66 10.62 23.29
CA THR A 103 9.92 10.16 23.89
C THR A 103 11.13 11.00 23.41
N GLY A 104 11.04 11.57 22.20
CA GLY A 104 12.16 12.22 21.52
C GLY A 104 13.25 11.27 21.03
N ASP A 105 13.10 9.96 21.21
CA ASP A 105 14.07 8.96 20.79
C ASP A 105 13.88 8.61 19.29
N PRO A 106 14.88 8.87 18.42
CA PRO A 106 14.75 8.61 16.99
C PRO A 106 14.58 7.12 16.66
N ALA A 107 15.11 6.20 17.46
CA ALA A 107 14.96 4.76 17.22
C ALA A 107 13.53 4.28 17.52
N LEU A 108 12.92 4.78 18.59
CA LEU A 108 11.52 4.47 18.92
C LEU A 108 10.54 5.09 17.92
N ILE A 109 10.83 6.29 17.44
CA ILE A 109 10.06 6.93 16.37
C ILE A 109 10.17 6.13 15.07
N ASP A 110 11.35 5.63 14.73
CA ASP A 110 11.54 4.78 13.54
C ASP A 110 10.76 3.48 13.66
N LEU A 111 10.87 2.77 14.80
CA LEU A 111 10.09 1.56 15.08
C LEU A 111 8.58 1.80 14.97
N ALA A 112 8.09 2.95 15.46
CA ALA A 112 6.68 3.30 15.33
C ALA A 112 6.26 3.55 13.87
N LYS A 113 7.16 3.99 12.98
CA LYS A 113 6.87 4.11 11.54
C LYS A 113 6.76 2.75 10.86
N TRP A 114 7.56 1.76 11.25
CA TRP A 114 7.38 0.37 10.80
C TRP A 114 5.99 -0.16 11.19
N LEU A 115 5.57 0.11 12.43
CA LEU A 115 4.22 -0.25 12.89
C LEU A 115 3.08 0.50 12.15
N LEU A 116 3.37 1.63 11.50
CA LEU A 116 2.41 2.47 10.78
C LEU A 116 2.21 2.05 9.31
N GLN A 117 2.91 1.02 8.82
CA GLN A 117 2.76 0.53 7.44
C GLN A 117 1.33 0.06 7.14
N SER A 118 0.78 0.48 6.00
CA SER A 118 -0.59 0.17 5.57
C SER A 118 -0.84 -1.32 5.32
N ASP A 119 0.21 -2.11 5.08
CA ASP A 119 0.16 -3.56 4.95
C ASP A 119 -0.52 -4.21 6.16
N ASN A 120 -0.34 -3.67 7.37
CA ASN A 120 -1.01 -4.17 8.58
C ASN A 120 -2.54 -4.01 8.49
N LEU A 121 -3.05 -3.02 7.77
CA LEU A 121 -4.48 -2.83 7.53
C LEU A 121 -4.97 -3.64 6.32
N HIS A 122 -4.15 -3.74 5.28
CA HIS A 122 -4.44 -4.58 4.11
C HIS A 122 -4.57 -6.04 4.51
N LEU A 123 -3.65 -6.55 5.34
CA LEU A 123 -3.61 -7.93 5.82
C LEU A 123 -4.94 -8.38 6.42
N ILE A 124 -5.65 -7.50 7.13
CA ILE A 124 -6.90 -7.79 7.82
C ILE A 124 -8.14 -7.21 7.12
N GLN A 125 -8.01 -6.82 5.85
CA GLN A 125 -9.14 -6.37 5.05
C GLN A 125 -10.22 -7.46 4.96
N TRP A 126 -9.82 -8.74 4.95
CA TRP A 126 -10.71 -9.89 4.90
C TRP A 126 -11.64 -10.01 6.12
N PHE A 127 -11.32 -9.37 7.25
CA PHE A 127 -12.07 -9.56 8.49
C PHE A 127 -13.53 -9.12 8.36
N GLY A 128 -14.45 -10.09 8.43
CA GLY A 128 -15.89 -9.87 8.25
C GLY A 128 -16.29 -9.49 6.82
N ARG A 129 -15.42 -9.71 5.83
CA ARG A 129 -15.66 -9.43 4.40
C ARG A 129 -15.49 -10.70 3.56
N SER A 130 -15.98 -10.65 2.32
CA SER A 130 -15.90 -11.74 1.34
C SER A 130 -15.66 -11.19 -0.07
N GLY A 131 -15.18 -12.03 -0.98
CA GLY A 131 -14.90 -11.68 -2.38
C GLY A 131 -13.41 -11.60 -2.69
N SER A 132 -13.07 -11.32 -3.95
CA SER A 132 -11.69 -11.41 -4.46
C SER A 132 -10.69 -10.55 -3.69
N GLU A 133 -11.08 -9.37 -3.21
CA GLU A 133 -10.20 -8.51 -2.42
C GLU A 133 -9.86 -9.13 -1.05
N ALA A 134 -10.88 -9.69 -0.38
CA ALA A 134 -10.70 -10.38 0.88
C ALA A 134 -9.86 -11.65 0.71
N GLU A 135 -10.03 -12.37 -0.40
CA GLU A 135 -9.21 -13.55 -0.72
C GLU A 135 -7.74 -13.18 -0.93
N VAL A 136 -7.44 -12.06 -1.58
CA VAL A 136 -6.07 -11.56 -1.76
C VAL A 136 -5.45 -11.20 -0.41
N SER A 137 -6.17 -10.48 0.46
CA SER A 137 -5.66 -10.14 1.78
C SER A 137 -5.48 -11.37 2.68
N ALA A 138 -6.38 -12.35 2.59
CA ALA A 138 -6.26 -13.63 3.30
C ALA A 138 -5.06 -14.44 2.79
N TYR A 139 -4.78 -14.42 1.48
CA TYR A 139 -3.60 -15.05 0.88
C TYR A 139 -2.27 -14.51 1.45
N PHE A 140 -2.20 -13.21 1.74
CA PHE A 140 -1.01 -12.61 2.37
C PHE A 140 -0.90 -12.88 3.88
N THR A 141 -1.96 -13.38 4.52
CA THR A 141 -1.93 -13.73 5.95
C THR A 141 -1.18 -15.05 6.14
N PRO A 142 -0.10 -15.09 6.96
CA PRO A 142 0.68 -16.30 7.16
C PRO A 142 -0.18 -17.50 7.55
N SER A 143 0.10 -18.65 6.94
CA SER A 143 -0.73 -19.85 7.08
C SER A 143 -0.90 -20.31 8.54
N GLU A 144 0.15 -20.15 9.33
CA GLU A 144 0.26 -20.53 10.73
C GLU A 144 -0.63 -19.67 11.63
N TRP A 145 -0.91 -18.42 11.24
CA TRP A 145 -1.73 -17.51 12.03
C TRP A 145 -3.19 -17.94 12.06
N TRP A 146 -3.65 -18.67 11.05
CA TRP A 146 -5.01 -19.19 10.97
C TRP A 146 -5.33 -20.20 12.08
N GLU A 147 -4.33 -20.79 12.73
CA GLU A 147 -4.53 -21.61 13.94
C GLU A 147 -5.13 -20.81 15.11
N LEU A 148 -4.95 -19.48 15.12
CA LEU A 148 -5.56 -18.58 16.11
C LEU A 148 -7.04 -18.30 15.84
N GLY A 149 -7.51 -18.62 14.62
CA GLY A 149 -8.81 -18.20 14.11
C GLY A 149 -8.92 -16.68 13.91
N ASP A 150 -9.98 -16.24 13.23
CA ASP A 150 -10.13 -14.85 12.77
C ASP A 150 -9.97 -13.83 13.90
N LEU A 151 -10.70 -14.04 15.00
CA LEU A 151 -10.65 -13.16 16.17
C LEU A 151 -9.30 -13.22 16.89
N GLY A 152 -8.63 -14.36 16.87
CA GLY A 152 -7.30 -14.53 17.46
C GLY A 152 -6.27 -13.69 16.72
N ILE A 153 -6.27 -13.73 15.38
CA ILE A 153 -5.37 -12.92 14.55
C ILE A 153 -5.56 -11.43 14.85
N ILE A 154 -6.80 -10.95 14.84
CA ILE A 154 -7.11 -9.54 15.13
C ILE A 154 -6.70 -9.15 16.55
N ARG A 155 -6.89 -10.04 17.53
CA ARG A 155 -6.49 -9.82 18.92
C ARG A 155 -4.98 -9.69 19.05
N GLU A 156 -4.23 -10.62 18.49
CA GLU A 156 -2.76 -10.64 18.60
C GLU A 156 -2.13 -9.47 17.85
N GLN A 157 -2.68 -9.09 16.68
CA GLN A 157 -2.22 -7.90 15.98
C GLN A 157 -2.41 -6.63 16.83
N GLN A 158 -3.54 -6.48 17.53
CA GLN A 158 -3.74 -5.37 18.47
C GLN A 158 -2.78 -5.42 19.67
N GLN A 159 -2.42 -6.61 20.16
CA GLN A 159 -1.46 -6.74 21.27
C GLN A 159 -0.08 -6.20 20.91
N VAL A 160 0.37 -6.32 19.65
CA VAL A 160 1.63 -5.71 19.19
C VAL A 160 1.66 -4.21 19.49
N TYR A 161 0.61 -3.49 19.09
CA TYR A 161 0.51 -2.04 19.33
C TYR A 161 0.35 -1.70 20.80
N LEU A 162 -0.52 -2.42 21.52
CA LEU A 162 -0.76 -2.18 22.95
C LEU A 162 0.51 -2.39 23.78
N ASN A 163 1.28 -3.43 23.49
CA ASN A 163 2.54 -3.71 24.17
C ASN A 163 3.60 -2.66 23.84
N PHE A 164 3.70 -2.26 22.57
CA PHE A 164 4.59 -1.15 22.18
C PHE A 164 4.23 0.14 22.92
N ILE A 165 2.95 0.53 22.92
CA ILE A 165 2.48 1.73 23.61
C ILE A 165 2.81 1.66 25.11
N ARG A 166 2.54 0.53 25.78
CA ARG A 166 2.85 0.36 27.22
C ARG A 166 4.34 0.44 27.52
N ALA A 167 5.18 -0.13 26.66
CA ALA A 167 6.63 -0.05 26.81
C ALA A 167 7.17 1.39 26.79
N LEU A 168 6.39 2.34 26.26
CA LEU A 168 6.74 3.76 26.21
C LEU A 168 6.18 4.58 27.39
N ASP A 169 5.44 3.99 28.34
CA ASP A 169 4.80 4.71 29.46
C ASP A 169 5.81 5.56 30.24
N ASP A 170 6.97 5.01 30.59
CA ASP A 170 8.00 5.69 31.40
C ASP A 170 8.95 6.58 30.57
N LEU A 171 8.84 6.53 29.24
CA LEU A 171 9.75 7.21 28.31
C LEU A 171 9.13 8.45 27.67
N ALA A 172 7.81 8.49 27.53
CA ALA A 172 7.09 9.63 26.97
C ALA A 172 7.08 10.80 27.98
N LYS A 173 7.45 12.00 27.51
CA LYS A 173 7.52 13.23 28.32
C LYS A 173 6.37 14.17 28.02
#